data_AF-A0A382QN29-F1
#
_entry.id   AF-A0A382QN29-F1
#
_cell.length_a   1.000
_cell.length_b   1.000
_cell.length_c   1.000
_cell.angle_alpha   90.00
_cell.angle_beta   90.00
_cell.angle_gamma   90.00
#
_symmetry.space_group_name_H-M   'P 1'
#
loop_
_entity.id
_entity.type
_entity.pdbx_description
1 polymer ?
#
loop_
_entity_poly.entity_id
_entity_poly.type
_entity_poly.pdbx_seq_one_letter_code
_entity_poly.pdbx_strand_id
1 'polypeptide(L)'
;MAKKIPGPEKAAILLMSIGEENAAKVMANMDEREIQAVGNYMSALGEIDQETMDQVTKDFYMATRTGLGISGLSGIDFLRSSLMKALDPATATEILNNISTPGEDLSGGLETLRMLEPKAVAAFLANEHPQTAAIVLAHLDPPVASNVIAELPEEKRMVVLHRFATLERVSPNVIRELDQALQGELRATGSISGNRLGGVETAA
;
A
#
# COMPACT_ATOMS: atom_id res chain seq x y z
N MET A 1 -14.54 -13.77 30.27
CA MET A 1 -13.09 -14.04 30.15
C MET A 1 -12.89 -14.84 28.88
N ALA A 2 -12.03 -14.42 27.96
CA ALA A 2 -11.80 -15.15 26.71
C ALA A 2 -11.26 -16.56 27.03
N LYS A 3 -11.97 -17.60 26.60
CA LYS A 3 -11.57 -19.00 26.79
C LYS A 3 -10.22 -19.21 26.08
N LYS A 4 -9.18 -19.60 26.81
CA LYS A 4 -7.85 -19.82 26.23
C LYS A 4 -7.83 -21.19 25.55
N ILE A 5 -8.01 -21.21 24.23
CA ILE A 5 -8.04 -22.44 23.43
C ILE A 5 -6.59 -22.90 23.16
N PRO A 6 -6.21 -24.15 23.48
CA PRO A 6 -4.91 -24.74 23.15
C PRO A 6 -4.65 -24.81 21.63
N GLY A 7 -3.37 -24.74 21.22
CA GLY A 7 -2.99 -24.78 19.79
C GLY A 7 -3.55 -25.98 19.00
N PRO A 8 -3.43 -27.21 19.49
CA PRO A 8 -4.01 -28.39 18.82
C PRO A 8 -5.53 -28.34 18.68
N GLU A 9 -6.24 -27.78 19.68
CA GLU A 9 -7.69 -27.57 19.62
C GLU A 9 -8.05 -26.51 18.58
N LYS A 10 -7.26 -25.42 18.47
CA LYS A 10 -7.42 -24.42 17.39
C LYS A 10 -7.18 -25.02 16.01
N ALA A 11 -6.17 -25.88 15.86
CA ALA A 11 -5.90 -26.57 14.61
C ALA A 11 -7.05 -27.50 14.21
N ALA A 12 -7.62 -28.24 15.17
CA ALA A 12 -8.79 -29.08 14.94
C ALA A 12 -10.00 -28.26 14.47
N ILE A 13 -10.33 -27.17 15.17
CA ILE A 13 -11.43 -26.26 14.80
C ILE A 13 -11.22 -25.68 13.40
N LEU A 14 -10.02 -25.21 13.08
CA LEU A 14 -9.69 -24.63 11.77
C LEU A 14 -9.79 -25.64 10.63
N LEU A 15 -9.31 -26.87 10.85
CA LEU A 15 -9.40 -27.92 9.84
C LEU A 15 -10.85 -28.36 9.62
N MET A 16 -11.68 -28.41 10.67
CA MET A 16 -13.12 -28.68 10.53
C MET A 16 -13.83 -27.55 9.77
N SER A 17 -13.42 -26.28 9.94
CA SER A 17 -14.07 -25.13 9.28
C SER A 17 -13.78 -25.01 7.78
N ILE A 18 -12.65 -25.56 7.29
CA ILE A 18 -12.29 -25.52 5.85
C ILE A 18 -12.87 -26.70 5.04
N GLY A 19 -13.55 -27.63 5.70
CA GLY A 19 -14.17 -28.82 5.10
C GLY A 19 -13.22 -29.98 4.84
N GLU A 20 -13.79 -31.18 4.70
CA GLU A 20 -13.05 -32.45 4.66
C GLU A 20 -11.97 -32.51 3.56
N GLU A 21 -12.29 -32.03 2.35
CA GLU A 21 -11.36 -32.09 1.22
C GLU A 21 -10.11 -31.24 1.45
N ASN A 22 -10.26 -30.03 2.00
CA ASN A 22 -9.15 -29.14 2.26
C ASN A 22 -8.37 -29.60 3.51
N ALA A 23 -9.08 -30.08 4.53
CA ALA A 23 -8.46 -30.65 5.72
C ALA A 23 -7.56 -31.84 5.37
N ALA A 24 -8.02 -32.73 4.47
CA ALA A 24 -7.24 -33.86 4.00
C ALA A 24 -5.93 -33.42 3.31
N LYS A 25 -5.97 -32.36 2.49
CA LYS A 25 -4.76 -31.79 1.84
C LYS A 25 -3.77 -31.25 2.87
N VAL A 26 -4.25 -30.61 3.94
CA VAL A 26 -3.38 -30.14 5.03
C VAL A 26 -2.80 -31.31 5.82
N MET A 27 -3.64 -32.27 6.22
CA MET A 27 -3.21 -33.46 6.96
C MET A 27 -2.21 -34.33 6.20
N ALA A 28 -2.28 -34.36 4.86
CA ALA A 28 -1.30 -35.05 4.02
C ALA A 28 0.14 -34.50 4.15
N ASN A 29 0.30 -33.30 4.71
CA ASN A 29 1.60 -32.65 4.96
C ASN A 29 2.03 -32.74 6.44
N MET A 30 1.28 -33.44 7.29
CA MET A 30 1.54 -33.59 8.72
C MET A 30 2.15 -34.97 9.02
N ASP A 31 2.91 -35.08 10.11
CA ASP A 31 3.40 -36.37 10.57
C ASP A 31 2.31 -37.17 11.33
N GLU A 32 2.53 -38.46 11.54
CA GLU A 32 1.55 -39.35 12.19
C GLU A 32 1.18 -38.89 13.61
N ARG A 33 2.14 -38.30 14.36
CA ARG A 33 1.90 -37.81 15.73
C ARG A 33 1.06 -36.54 15.71
N GLU A 34 1.29 -35.65 14.76
CA GLU A 34 0.52 -34.43 14.55
C GLU A 34 -0.92 -34.74 14.12
N ILE A 35 -1.09 -35.67 13.16
CA ILE A 35 -2.42 -36.15 12.74
C ILE A 35 -3.16 -36.75 13.93
N GLN A 36 -2.50 -37.61 14.71
CA GLN A 36 -3.11 -38.23 15.90
C GLN A 36 -3.49 -37.19 16.95
N ALA A 37 -2.61 -36.20 17.20
CA ALA A 37 -2.89 -35.13 18.14
C ALA A 37 -4.13 -34.34 17.73
N VAL A 38 -4.18 -33.85 16.49
CA VAL A 38 -5.30 -33.04 15.99
C VAL A 38 -6.58 -33.87 15.86
N GLY A 39 -6.48 -35.12 15.40
CA GLY A 39 -7.61 -36.04 15.29
C GLY A 39 -8.28 -36.34 16.65
N ASN A 40 -7.50 -36.48 17.72
CA ASN A 40 -8.04 -36.64 19.07
C ASN A 40 -8.89 -35.41 19.47
N TYR A 41 -8.42 -34.19 19.20
CA TYR A 41 -9.20 -32.99 19.47
C TYR A 41 -10.45 -32.92 18.59
N MET A 42 -10.35 -33.21 17.28
CA MET A 42 -11.52 -33.26 16.39
C MET A 42 -12.61 -34.21 16.88
N SER A 43 -12.21 -35.41 17.34
CA SER A 43 -13.17 -36.41 17.84
C SER A 43 -13.83 -36.03 19.17
N ALA A 44 -13.16 -35.20 19.97
CA ALA A 44 -13.64 -34.75 21.28
C ALA A 44 -14.43 -33.42 21.20
N LEU A 45 -14.31 -32.70 20.09
CA LEU A 45 -15.06 -31.48 19.83
C LEU A 45 -16.53 -31.82 19.56
N GLY A 46 -17.42 -31.20 20.34
CA GLY A 46 -18.86 -31.23 20.09
C GLY A 46 -19.27 -30.14 19.08
N GLU A 47 -20.47 -29.61 19.23
CA GLU A 47 -20.88 -28.41 18.48
C GLU A 47 -19.98 -27.23 18.86
N ILE A 48 -19.36 -26.62 17.85
CA ILE A 48 -18.53 -25.43 17.99
C ILE A 48 -19.41 -24.21 17.72
N ASP A 49 -19.49 -23.30 18.68
CA ASP A 49 -20.22 -22.05 18.48
C ASP A 49 -19.53 -21.15 17.44
N GLN A 50 -20.33 -20.31 16.77
CA GLN A 50 -19.85 -19.45 15.69
C GLN A 50 -18.79 -18.45 16.17
N GLU A 51 -18.91 -17.94 17.40
CA GLU A 51 -17.96 -16.98 17.97
C GLU A 51 -16.56 -17.60 18.12
N THR A 52 -16.49 -18.85 18.58
CA THR A 52 -15.26 -19.62 18.72
C THR A 52 -14.62 -19.89 17.36
N MET A 53 -15.42 -20.25 16.36
CA MET A 53 -14.95 -20.48 15.00
C MET A 53 -14.37 -19.21 14.36
N ASP A 54 -15.05 -18.08 14.52
CA ASP A 54 -14.61 -16.77 14.03
C ASP A 54 -13.30 -16.34 14.72
N GLN A 55 -13.20 -16.55 16.04
CA GLN A 55 -12.00 -16.24 16.80
C GLN A 55 -10.78 -17.07 16.35
N VAL A 56 -10.96 -18.38 16.16
CA VAL A 56 -9.88 -19.27 15.69
C VAL A 56 -9.42 -18.89 14.28
N THR A 57 -10.36 -18.60 13.38
CA THR A 57 -10.05 -18.18 12.01
C THR A 57 -9.30 -16.84 11.99
N LYS A 58 -9.73 -15.88 12.81
CA LYS A 58 -9.05 -14.59 12.96
C LYS A 58 -7.65 -14.74 13.53
N ASP A 59 -7.46 -15.59 14.54
CA ASP A 59 -6.14 -15.87 15.13
C ASP A 59 -5.21 -16.49 14.08
N PHE A 60 -5.70 -17.42 13.26
CA PHE A 60 -4.93 -18.02 12.17
C PHE A 60 -4.52 -16.96 11.13
N TYR A 61 -5.45 -16.11 10.70
CA TYR A 61 -5.17 -15.01 9.77
C TYR A 61 -4.12 -14.02 10.32
N MET A 62 -4.19 -13.69 11.60
CA MET A 62 -3.18 -12.83 12.24
C MET A 62 -1.82 -13.53 12.35
N ALA A 63 -1.79 -14.83 12.62
CA ALA A 63 -0.56 -15.62 12.67
C ALA A 63 0.11 -15.73 11.29
N THR A 64 -0.64 -15.91 10.21
CA THR A 64 -0.07 -15.90 8.84
C THR A 64 0.50 -14.54 8.46
N ARG A 65 -0.11 -13.45 8.94
CA ARG A 65 0.38 -12.07 8.73
C ARG A 65 1.63 -11.72 9.54
N THR A 66 1.81 -12.31 10.73
CA THR A 66 2.85 -11.90 11.69
C THR A 66 4.10 -12.78 11.72
N GLY A 67 4.11 -14.02 11.19
CA GLY A 67 5.26 -14.89 11.45
C GLY A 67 5.47 -16.19 10.66
N LEU A 68 4.84 -16.43 9.50
CA LEU A 68 5.07 -17.64 8.71
C LEU A 68 5.56 -17.38 7.27
N GLY A 69 6.47 -16.41 7.09
CA GLY A 69 7.24 -16.30 5.85
C GLY A 69 6.47 -15.84 4.60
N ILE A 70 5.24 -15.35 4.73
CA ILE A 70 4.57 -14.59 3.66
C ILE A 70 4.95 -13.11 3.77
N SER A 71 6.24 -12.84 3.89
CA SER A 71 6.82 -11.52 3.68
C SER A 71 7.08 -11.38 2.18
N GLY A 72 6.02 -11.34 1.36
CA GLY A 72 6.23 -11.27 -0.10
C GLY A 72 5.02 -11.36 -1.01
N LEU A 73 3.85 -11.86 -0.55
CA LEU A 73 2.63 -11.69 -1.34
C LEU A 73 2.09 -10.29 -1.07
N SER A 74 2.45 -9.35 -1.94
CA SER A 74 1.69 -8.11 -2.03
C SER A 74 0.23 -8.49 -2.29
N GLY A 75 -0.72 -7.85 -1.61
CA GLY A 75 -2.16 -8.12 -1.83
C GLY A 75 -2.55 -8.00 -3.31
N ILE A 76 -1.79 -7.21 -4.07
CA ILE A 76 -1.93 -7.06 -5.52
C ILE A 76 -1.54 -8.32 -6.29
N ASP A 77 -0.55 -9.10 -5.84
CA ASP A 77 -0.09 -10.31 -6.54
C ASP A 77 -1.08 -11.45 -6.34
N PHE A 78 -1.62 -11.56 -5.12
CA PHE A 78 -2.71 -12.48 -4.83
C PHE A 78 -3.96 -12.13 -5.64
N LEU A 79 -4.34 -10.84 -5.66
CA LEU A 79 -5.48 -10.34 -6.42
C LEU A 79 -5.31 -10.57 -7.93
N ARG A 80 -4.12 -10.26 -8.47
CA ARG A 80 -3.76 -10.53 -9.87
C ARG A 80 -3.91 -12.00 -10.20
N SER A 81 -3.33 -12.89 -9.39
CA SER A 81 -3.42 -14.33 -9.63
C SER A 81 -4.85 -14.87 -9.53
N SER A 82 -5.69 -14.26 -8.68
CA SER A 82 -7.08 -14.67 -8.48
C SER A 82 -7.96 -14.21 -9.64
N LEU A 83 -7.81 -12.94 -10.08
CA LEU A 83 -8.56 -12.40 -11.20
C LEU A 83 -8.22 -13.10 -12.52
N MET A 84 -6.94 -13.40 -12.76
CA MET A 84 -6.52 -14.15 -13.96
C MET A 84 -6.99 -15.60 -13.99
N LYS A 85 -7.40 -16.18 -12.85
CA LYS A 85 -7.99 -17.53 -12.77
C LYS A 85 -9.52 -17.52 -12.89
N ALA A 86 -10.16 -16.42 -12.48
CA ALA A 86 -11.61 -16.31 -12.42
C ALA A 86 -12.23 -15.69 -13.68
N LEU A 87 -11.47 -14.87 -14.41
CA LEU A 87 -11.94 -14.06 -15.55
C LEU A 87 -11.05 -14.28 -16.77
N ASP A 88 -11.54 -13.86 -17.94
CA ASP A 88 -10.69 -13.81 -19.13
C ASP A 88 -9.56 -12.76 -18.94
N PRO A 89 -8.40 -12.95 -19.60
CA PRO A 89 -7.24 -12.10 -19.37
C PRO A 89 -7.48 -10.61 -19.64
N ALA A 90 -8.35 -10.26 -20.59
CA ALA A 90 -8.62 -8.86 -20.94
C ALA A 90 -9.41 -8.17 -19.82
N THR A 91 -10.51 -8.78 -19.38
CA THR A 91 -11.34 -8.27 -18.28
C THR A 91 -10.57 -8.23 -16.96
N ALA A 92 -9.77 -9.25 -16.66
CA ALA A 92 -8.93 -9.28 -15.45
C ALA A 92 -7.92 -8.12 -15.44
N THR A 93 -7.30 -7.83 -16.58
CA THR A 93 -6.32 -6.74 -16.73
C THR A 93 -6.99 -5.37 -16.59
N GLU A 94 -8.17 -5.19 -17.18
CA GLU A 94 -8.95 -3.94 -17.06
C GLU A 94 -9.33 -3.67 -15.60
N ILE A 95 -9.82 -4.68 -14.89
CA ILE A 95 -10.16 -4.57 -13.46
C ILE A 95 -8.92 -4.28 -12.63
N LEU A 96 -7.79 -4.95 -12.89
CA LEU A 96 -6.53 -4.69 -12.19
C LEU A 96 -6.01 -3.26 -12.42
N ASN A 97 -6.15 -2.73 -13.63
CA ASN A 97 -5.77 -1.35 -13.95
C ASN A 97 -6.66 -0.31 -13.24
N ASN A 98 -7.91 -0.68 -12.91
CA ASN A 98 -8.86 0.17 -12.20
C ASN A 98 -8.79 0.03 -10.67
N ILE A 99 -8.02 -0.94 -10.14
CA ILE A 99 -7.83 -1.13 -8.71
C ILE A 99 -6.58 -0.37 -8.27
N SER A 100 -6.79 0.76 -7.59
CA SER A 100 -5.71 1.48 -6.90
C SER A 100 -5.44 0.81 -5.54
N THR A 101 -4.18 0.48 -5.30
CA THR A 101 -3.72 -0.13 -4.05
C THR A 101 -3.97 0.86 -2.90
N PRO A 102 -4.52 0.46 -1.74
CA PRO A 102 -4.63 1.36 -0.59
C PRO A 102 -3.23 1.81 -0.14
N GLY A 103 -2.87 3.07 -0.42
CA GLY A 103 -1.53 3.64 -0.21
C GLY A 103 -0.70 3.87 -1.47
N GLU A 104 -1.12 3.33 -2.62
CA GLU A 104 -0.80 3.83 -3.96
C GLU A 104 -2.05 4.55 -4.49
N ASP A 105 -2.44 5.62 -3.80
CA ASP A 105 -3.19 6.64 -4.53
C ASP A 105 -2.27 7.07 -5.68
N LEU A 106 -2.81 7.08 -6.90
CA LEU A 106 -2.28 7.84 -8.05
C LEU A 106 -2.33 9.38 -7.76
N SER A 107 -2.13 9.77 -6.50
CA SER A 107 -2.35 11.08 -5.90
C SER A 107 -1.38 11.31 -4.73
N GLY A 108 -0.18 10.73 -4.81
CA GLY A 108 0.94 11.11 -3.94
C GLY A 108 1.14 12.62 -3.95
N GLY A 109 1.64 13.18 -2.85
CA GLY A 109 1.93 14.60 -2.77
C GLY A 109 2.96 15.02 -3.82
N LEU A 110 3.95 14.16 -4.08
CA LEU A 110 4.94 14.35 -5.15
C LEU A 110 4.30 14.27 -6.55
N GLU A 111 3.38 13.34 -6.79
CA GLU A 111 2.69 13.22 -8.08
C GLU A 111 1.78 14.42 -8.34
N THR A 112 1.12 14.93 -7.29
CA THR A 112 0.33 16.16 -7.37
C THR A 112 1.20 17.35 -7.77
N LEU A 113 2.41 17.48 -7.19
CA LEU A 113 3.35 18.55 -7.56
C LEU A 113 3.79 18.47 -9.03
N ARG A 114 3.88 17.26 -9.63
CA ARG A 114 4.23 17.10 -11.06
C ARG A 114 3.17 17.64 -11.99
N MET A 115 1.91 17.69 -11.54
CA MET A 115 0.78 18.23 -12.30
C MET A 115 0.57 19.74 -12.13
N LEU A 116 1.29 20.37 -11.20
CA LEU A 116 1.17 21.81 -10.95
C LEU A 116 2.04 22.63 -11.90
N GLU A 117 1.59 23.85 -12.16
CA GLU A 117 2.37 24.85 -12.88
C GLU A 117 3.70 25.15 -12.14
N PRO A 118 4.83 25.32 -12.85
CA PRO A 118 6.14 25.53 -12.23
C PRO A 118 6.19 26.65 -11.19
N LYS A 119 5.42 27.71 -11.41
CA LYS A 119 5.33 28.85 -10.50
C LYS A 119 4.67 28.49 -9.17
N ALA A 120 3.67 27.61 -9.18
CA ALA A 120 3.02 27.14 -7.96
C ALA A 120 3.96 26.23 -7.16
N VAL A 121 4.69 25.34 -7.85
CA VAL A 121 5.71 24.51 -7.22
C VAL A 121 6.83 25.38 -6.63
N ALA A 122 7.29 26.41 -7.34
CA ALA A 122 8.31 27.32 -6.83
C ALA A 122 7.86 28.11 -5.59
N ALA A 123 6.60 28.57 -5.57
CA ALA A 123 6.03 29.25 -4.41
C ALA A 123 5.94 28.33 -3.18
N PHE A 124 5.60 27.05 -3.39
CA PHE A 124 5.64 26.03 -2.36
C PHE A 124 7.07 25.83 -1.83
N LEU A 125 8.02 25.57 -2.73
CA LEU A 125 9.43 25.34 -2.38
C LEU A 125 10.14 26.56 -1.78
N ALA A 126 9.62 27.77 -2.00
CA ALA A 126 10.16 29.00 -1.44
C ALA A 126 10.11 29.03 0.09
N ASN A 127 9.23 28.26 0.74
CA ASN A 127 9.17 28.16 2.21
C ASN A 127 9.86 26.90 2.75
N GLU A 128 10.18 25.95 1.88
CA GLU A 128 10.80 24.68 2.27
C GLU A 128 12.30 24.78 2.60
N HIS A 129 12.76 23.78 3.36
CA HIS A 129 14.19 23.58 3.60
C HIS A 129 14.91 23.22 2.28
N PRO A 130 16.13 23.73 2.01
CA PRO A 130 16.82 23.50 0.73
C PRO A 130 17.02 22.03 0.36
N GLN A 131 17.15 21.15 1.36
CA GLN A 131 17.24 19.71 1.14
C GLN A 131 15.91 19.12 0.65
N THR A 132 14.79 19.52 1.25
CA THR A 132 13.45 19.07 0.83
C THR A 132 13.17 19.53 -0.60
N ALA A 133 13.47 20.78 -0.91
CA ALA A 133 13.33 21.31 -2.27
C ALA A 133 14.18 20.54 -3.29
N ALA A 134 15.42 20.18 -2.95
CA ALA A 134 16.27 19.36 -3.81
C ALA A 134 15.69 17.95 -4.04
N ILE A 135 15.13 17.33 -3.00
CA ILE A 135 14.49 16.00 -3.11
C ILE A 135 13.25 16.10 -4.00
N VAL A 136 12.40 17.10 -3.82
CA VAL A 136 11.21 17.32 -4.66
C VAL A 136 11.62 17.53 -6.12
N LEU A 137 12.60 18.40 -6.39
CA LEU A 137 13.09 18.67 -7.75
C LEU A 137 13.63 17.41 -8.43
N ALA A 138 14.24 16.48 -7.69
CA ALA A 138 14.72 15.19 -8.22
C ALA A 138 13.61 14.22 -8.62
N HIS A 139 12.36 14.48 -8.21
CA HIS A 139 11.19 13.71 -8.60
C HIS A 139 10.35 14.40 -9.69
N LEU A 140 10.77 15.57 -10.18
CA LEU A 140 10.13 16.25 -11.32
C LEU A 140 10.85 15.89 -12.62
N ASP A 141 10.12 15.98 -13.73
CA ASP A 141 10.72 15.82 -15.05
C ASP A 141 11.74 16.97 -15.30
N PRO A 142 12.90 16.72 -15.92
CA PRO A 142 13.96 17.71 -16.04
C PRO A 142 13.55 19.08 -16.62
N PRO A 143 12.68 19.17 -17.65
CA PRO A 143 12.20 20.45 -18.15
C PRO A 143 11.38 21.23 -17.11
N VAL A 144 10.55 20.53 -16.32
CA VAL A 144 9.72 21.12 -15.27
C VAL A 144 10.61 21.60 -14.13
N ALA A 145 11.55 20.78 -13.67
CA ALA A 145 12.50 21.13 -12.62
C ALA A 145 13.30 22.40 -12.98
N SER A 146 13.77 22.53 -14.23
CA SER A 146 14.46 23.73 -14.71
C SER A 146 13.59 24.98 -14.59
N ASN A 147 12.32 24.89 -15.00
CA ASN A 147 11.38 26.01 -14.91
C ASN A 147 11.07 26.38 -13.46
N VAL A 148 10.91 25.39 -12.58
CA VAL A 148 10.70 25.62 -11.14
C VAL A 148 11.90 26.34 -10.53
N ILE A 149 13.13 25.92 -10.85
CA ILE A 149 14.36 26.56 -10.36
C ILE A 149 14.45 28.03 -10.81
N ALA A 150 14.04 28.33 -12.05
CA ALA A 150 14.02 29.69 -12.58
C ALA A 150 13.03 30.60 -11.83
N GLU A 151 11.90 30.06 -11.37
CA GLU A 151 10.87 30.78 -10.61
C GLU A 151 11.21 30.93 -9.11
N LEU A 152 12.22 30.23 -8.58
CA LEU A 152 12.64 30.37 -7.18
C LEU A 152 13.25 31.76 -6.89
N PRO A 153 13.08 32.29 -5.66
CA PRO A 153 13.78 33.50 -5.20
C PRO A 153 15.30 33.37 -5.34
N GLU A 154 15.96 34.44 -5.79
CA GLU A 154 17.39 34.46 -6.10
C GLU A 154 18.27 33.97 -4.93
N GLU A 155 17.93 34.38 -3.71
CA GLU A 155 18.62 34.01 -2.47
C GLU A 155 18.58 32.49 -2.19
N LYS A 156 17.48 31.82 -2.53
CA LYS A 156 17.31 30.37 -2.33
C LYS A 156 17.80 29.55 -3.52
N ARG A 157 17.72 30.10 -4.74
CA ARG A 157 18.01 29.40 -6.00
C ARG A 157 19.37 28.73 -5.99
N MET A 158 20.42 29.46 -5.61
CA MET A 158 21.79 28.92 -5.61
C MET A 158 21.99 27.79 -4.60
N VAL A 159 21.39 27.92 -3.41
CA VAL A 159 21.51 26.91 -2.35
C VAL A 159 20.77 25.63 -2.74
N VAL A 160 19.55 25.77 -3.27
CA VAL A 160 18.74 24.62 -3.74
C VAL A 160 19.41 23.94 -4.92
N LEU A 161 19.91 24.70 -5.90
CA LEU A 161 20.59 24.16 -7.07
C LEU A 161 21.85 23.39 -6.68
N HIS A 162 22.65 23.89 -5.74
CA HIS A 162 23.81 23.16 -5.23
C HIS A 162 23.37 21.84 -4.59
N ARG A 163 22.35 21.85 -3.71
CA ARG A 163 21.86 20.63 -3.05
C ARG A 163 21.29 19.62 -4.05
N PHE A 164 20.60 20.09 -5.08
CA PHE A 164 20.08 19.27 -6.17
C PHE A 164 21.20 18.62 -6.99
N ALA A 165 22.26 19.38 -7.33
CA ALA A 165 23.41 18.87 -8.08
C ALA A 165 24.25 17.87 -7.27
N THR A 166 24.29 18.01 -5.94
CA THR A 166 25.02 17.10 -5.04
C THR A 166 24.11 16.07 -4.37
N LEU A 167 22.88 15.87 -4.86
CA LEU A 167 21.92 14.99 -4.21
C LEU A 167 22.37 13.52 -4.37
N GLU A 168 22.65 12.86 -3.25
CA GLU A 168 22.99 11.43 -3.23
C GLU A 168 21.74 10.56 -3.05
N ARG A 169 21.92 9.28 -2.71
CA ARG A 169 20.81 8.35 -2.48
C ARG A 169 19.98 8.79 -1.27
N VAL A 170 18.69 8.99 -1.50
CA VAL A 170 17.69 9.24 -0.44
C VAL A 170 17.05 7.91 -0.04
N SER A 171 16.88 7.68 1.26
CA SER A 171 16.23 6.46 1.77
C SER A 171 14.76 6.41 1.33
N PRO A 172 14.25 5.24 0.89
CA PRO A 172 12.83 5.09 0.53
C PRO A 172 11.85 5.48 1.64
N ASN A 173 12.25 5.34 2.91
CA ASN A 173 11.41 5.75 4.03
C ASN A 173 11.25 7.27 4.10
N VAL A 174 12.30 8.03 3.81
CA VAL A 174 12.28 9.49 3.79
C VAL A 174 11.41 10.01 2.65
N ILE A 175 11.45 9.35 1.49
CA ILE A 175 10.56 9.69 0.37
C ILE A 175 9.10 9.47 0.73
N ARG A 176 8.80 8.36 1.43
CA ARG A 176 7.43 8.06 1.88
C ARG A 176 6.91 9.06 2.92
N GLU A 177 7.75 9.43 3.88
CA GLU A 177 7.41 10.46 4.88
C GLU A 177 7.18 11.82 4.22
N LEU A 178 8.03 12.20 3.26
CA LEU A 178 7.87 13.42 2.48
C LEU A 178 6.55 13.40 1.69
N ASP A 179 6.23 12.30 1.02
CA ASP A 179 5.00 12.20 0.24
C ASP A 179 3.74 12.34 1.12
N GLN A 180 3.74 11.72 2.31
CA GLN A 180 2.65 11.87 3.28
C GLN A 180 2.50 13.30 3.81
N ALA A 181 3.63 13.97 4.11
CA ALA A 181 3.62 15.36 4.55
C ALA A 181 3.06 16.29 3.46
N LEU A 182 3.49 16.08 2.21
CA LEU A 182 3.01 16.84 1.05
C LEU A 182 1.51 16.66 0.82
N GLN A 183 0.99 15.44 0.95
CA GLN A 183 -0.46 15.19 0.86
C GLN A 183 -1.24 15.96 1.92
N GLY A 184 -0.73 16.02 3.15
CA GLY A 184 -1.34 16.78 4.25
C GLY A 184 -1.41 18.28 3.95
N GLU A 185 -0.31 18.86 3.48
CA GLU A 185 -0.25 20.30 3.18
C GLU A 185 -1.05 20.69 1.94
N LEU A 186 -1.03 19.88 0.88
CA LEU A 186 -1.81 20.13 -0.33
C LEU A 186 -3.32 20.03 -0.07
N ARG A 187 -3.74 19.08 0.78
CA ARG A 187 -5.14 18.98 1.25
C ARG A 187 -5.54 20.17 2.13
N ALA A 188 -4.65 20.62 3.02
CA ALA A 188 -4.90 21.77 3.88
C ALA A 188 -4.94 23.10 3.11
N THR A 189 -4.15 23.21 2.04
CA THR A 189 -4.07 24.41 1.19
C THR A 189 -5.25 24.50 0.21
N GLY A 190 -5.94 23.39 -0.08
CA GLY A 190 -7.28 23.33 -0.68
C GLY A 190 -7.51 24.05 -2.01
N SER A 191 -6.49 24.65 -2.63
CA SER A 191 -6.66 25.68 -3.66
C SER A 191 -5.39 25.89 -4.51
N ILE A 192 -4.70 24.80 -4.88
CA ILE A 192 -3.87 24.81 -6.10
C ILE A 192 -4.59 24.10 -7.24
N SER A 193 -5.93 24.07 -7.19
CA SER A 193 -6.78 23.89 -8.36
C SER A 193 -6.71 25.16 -9.21
N GLY A 194 -5.55 25.36 -9.84
CA GLY A 194 -5.36 26.28 -10.94
C GLY A 194 -5.47 25.56 -12.29
N ASN A 195 -6.15 24.41 -12.38
CA ASN A 195 -6.57 23.93 -13.68
C ASN A 195 -7.61 24.93 -14.19
N ARG A 196 -7.18 25.80 -15.12
CA ARG A 196 -8.07 26.54 -16.01
C ARG A 196 -8.99 25.53 -16.67
N LEU A 197 -10.18 25.35 -16.13
CA LEU A 197 -11.33 24.87 -16.88
C LEU A 197 -11.51 25.89 -18.01
N GLY A 198 -11.12 25.50 -19.23
CA GLY A 198 -11.18 26.31 -20.44
C GLY A 198 -12.62 26.59 -20.89
N GLY A 199 -13.39 27.33 -20.09
CA GLY A 199 -14.78 27.68 -20.33
C GLY A 199 -15.02 28.71 -21.45
N VAL A 200 -14.04 29.00 -22.30
CA VAL A 200 -14.18 29.92 -23.45
C VAL A 200 -14.10 29.22 -24.81
N GLU A 201 -13.73 27.93 -24.88
CA GLU A 201 -13.78 27.16 -26.14
C GLU A 201 -15.00 26.24 -26.23
N THR A 202 -15.69 25.99 -25.12
CA THR A 202 -16.91 25.16 -25.11
C THR A 202 -18.19 25.94 -25.41
N ALA A 203 -18.08 27.26 -25.57
CA ALA A 203 -19.20 28.18 -25.77
C ALA A 203 -19.16 28.93 -27.12
N ALA A 204 -18.26 28.56 -28.04
CA ALA A 204 -18.15 29.14 -29.37
C ALA A 204 -18.58 28.15 -30.47
#